data_AF-A0A7X6SFU5-F1
#
_entry.id   AF-A0A7X6SFU5-F1
#
_cell.length_a   1.000
_cell.length_b   1.000
_cell.length_c   1.000
_cell.angle_alpha   90.00
_cell.angle_beta   90.00
_cell.angle_gamma   90.00
#
_symmetry.space_group_name_H-M   'P 1'
#
loop_
_entity.id
_entity.type
_entity.pdbx_description
1 polymer ?
#
loop_
_entity_poly.entity_id
_entity_poly.type
_entity_poly.pdbx_seq_one_letter_code
_entity_poly.pdbx_strand_id
1 'polypeptide(L)' 'MGRGRAKAKQTKVARDLKYRSVNTDLASLERELRGESSTVEDLHGEIPEQYADLAARYNEDDIVPHNADDDEDYR' A
#
# COMPACT_ATOMS: atom_id res chain seq x y z
N MET A 1 4.62 -7.89 41.12
CA MET A 1 3.19 -7.56 40.89
C MET A 1 2.96 -6.32 39.98
N GLY A 2 3.80 -6.04 38.96
CA GLY A 2 3.63 -4.85 38.09
C GLY A 2 3.36 -5.14 36.60
N ARG A 3 3.59 -6.38 36.13
CA ARG A 3 3.58 -6.71 34.69
C ARG A 3 2.18 -6.71 34.07
N GLY A 4 1.13 -7.08 34.83
CA GLY A 4 -0.24 -7.14 34.31
C GLY A 4 -0.80 -5.79 33.87
N ARG A 5 -0.50 -4.71 34.61
CA ARG A 5 -0.94 -3.35 34.27
C ARG A 5 -0.22 -2.82 33.02
N ALA A 6 1.09 -3.07 32.92
CA ALA A 6 1.85 -2.71 31.74
C ALA A 6 1.34 -3.46 30.49
N LYS A 7 1.12 -4.78 30.60
CA LYS A 7 0.55 -5.60 29.52
C LYS A 7 -0.80 -5.08 29.07
N ALA A 8 -1.71 -4.76 30.00
CA ALA A 8 -3.02 -4.21 29.69
C ALA A 8 -2.93 -2.86 28.96
N LYS A 9 -2.05 -1.96 29.42
CA LYS A 9 -1.79 -0.68 28.73
C LYS A 9 -1.27 -0.89 27.31
N GLN A 10 -0.33 -1.81 27.12
CA GLN A 10 0.22 -2.09 25.80
C GLN A 10 -0.81 -2.70 24.85
N THR A 11 -1.64 -3.63 25.32
CA THR A 11 -2.73 -4.20 24.50
C THR A 11 -3.75 -3.13 24.10
N LYS A 12 -4.04 -2.16 24.97
CA LYS A 12 -4.90 -1.03 24.63
C LYS A 12 -4.28 -0.17 23.53
N VAL A 13 -3.02 0.26 23.72
CA VAL A 13 -2.29 1.07 22.72
C VAL A 13 -2.19 0.35 21.38
N ALA A 14 -1.88 -0.95 21.38
CA ALA A 14 -1.79 -1.74 20.16
C ALA A 14 -3.13 -1.83 19.42
N ARG A 15 -4.24 -2.01 20.16
CA ARG A 15 -5.58 -1.99 19.56
C ARG A 15 -5.90 -0.63 18.96
N ASP A 16 -5.65 0.44 19.72
CA ASP A 16 -5.89 1.80 19.25
C ASP A 16 -5.05 2.09 18.00
N LEU A 17 -3.80 1.62 17.94
CA LEU A 17 -2.94 1.75 16.76
C LEU A 17 -3.43 0.92 15.56
N LYS A 18 -3.91 -0.30 15.81
CA LYS A 18 -4.39 -1.22 14.76
C LYS A 18 -5.70 -0.78 14.14
N TYR A 19 -6.61 -0.23 14.95
CA TYR A 19 -7.97 0.08 14.54
C TYR A 19 -8.29 1.57 14.51
N ARG A 20 -7.33 2.46 14.78
CA ARG A 20 -7.54 3.89 14.50
C ARG A 20 -7.68 4.09 13.00
N SER A 21 -8.70 4.84 12.61
CA SER A 21 -8.71 5.48 11.30
C SER A 21 -7.69 6.60 11.32
N VAL A 22 -6.71 6.56 10.41
CA VAL A 22 -5.79 7.68 10.21
C VAL A 22 -6.52 8.67 9.31
N ASN A 23 -6.88 9.84 9.86
CA ASN A 23 -7.31 10.96 9.04
C ASN A 23 -6.05 11.61 8.47
N THR A 24 -5.74 11.32 7.21
CA THR A 24 -4.66 11.97 6.48
C THR A 24 -5.15 13.33 5.99
N ASP A 25 -4.32 14.37 6.16
CA ASP A 25 -4.60 15.68 5.56
C ASP A 25 -4.24 15.63 4.07
N LEU A 26 -5.24 15.32 3.25
CA LEU A 26 -5.10 15.21 1.80
C LEU A 26 -4.64 16.53 1.16
N ALA A 27 -5.04 17.68 1.72
CA ALA A 27 -4.64 18.99 1.18
C ALA A 27 -3.15 19.27 1.40
N SER A 28 -2.57 18.79 2.51
CA SER A 28 -1.13 18.86 2.72
C SER A 28 -0.37 17.94 1.76
N LEU A 29 -0.87 16.72 1.55
CA LEU A 29 -0.25 15.74 0.64
C LEU A 29 -0.23 16.25 -0.81
N GLU A 30 -1.35 16.81 -1.29
CA GLU A 30 -1.43 17.37 -2.64
C GLU A 30 -0.42 18.50 -2.87
N ARG A 31 -0.21 19.35 -1.86
CA ARG A 31 0.77 20.45 -1.94
C ARG A 31 2.20 19.93 -2.05
N GLU A 32 2.54 18.87 -1.32
CA GLU A 32 3.85 18.22 -1.38
C GLU A 32 4.08 17.58 -2.75
N LEU A 33 3.13 16.78 -3.23
CA LEU A 33 3.21 16.13 -4.55
C LEU A 33 3.38 17.12 -5.71
N ARG A 34 2.67 18.26 -5.67
CA ARG A 34 2.83 19.29 -6.71
C ARG A 34 4.20 19.96 -6.66
N GLY A 35 4.75 20.16 -5.46
CA GLY A 35 6.06 20.80 -5.26
C GLY A 35 7.26 19.95 -5.68
N GLU A 36 7.13 18.63 -5.69
CA GLU A 36 8.21 17.68 -6.01
C GLU A 36 8.27 17.31 -7.50
N SER A 37 7.31 17.75 -8.32
CA SER A 37 7.21 17.38 -9.74
C SER A 37 8.45 17.69 -10.59
N SER A 38 9.27 18.68 -10.22
CA SER A 38 10.50 19.03 -10.95
C SER A 38 11.67 18.07 -10.71
N THR A 39 11.61 17.20 -9.70
CA THR A 39 12.67 16.23 -9.38
C THR A 39 12.38 14.81 -9.87
N VAL A 40 11.18 14.56 -10.41
CA VAL A 40 10.74 13.21 -10.81
C VAL A 40 11.19 12.83 -12.21
N GLU A 41 11.49 13.80 -13.09
CA GLU A 41 11.93 13.51 -14.48
C GLU A 41 13.23 12.68 -14.55
N ASP A 42 14.12 12.79 -13.56
CA ASP A 42 15.35 11.98 -13.48
C ASP A 42 15.15 10.58 -12.87
N LEU A 43 13.96 10.26 -12.34
CA LEU A 43 13.67 8.97 -11.69
C LEU A 43 13.06 7.92 -12.63
N HIS A 44 12.74 8.26 -13.87
CA HIS A 44 12.26 7.33 -14.90
C HIS A 44 13.40 6.49 -15.49
N GLY A 45 14.20 5.86 -14.63
CA GLY A 45 15.16 4.83 -15.02
C GLY A 45 14.49 3.47 -15.25
N GLU A 46 15.22 2.56 -15.90
CA GLU A 46 14.79 1.18 -16.15
C GLU A 46 14.21 0.52 -14.89
N ILE A 47 13.07 -0.17 -15.05
CA ILE A 47 12.45 -0.92 -13.95
C ILE A 47 13.41 -2.04 -13.55
N PRO A 48 13.80 -2.15 -12.27
CA PRO A 48 14.67 -3.24 -11.82
C PRO A 48 14.07 -4.62 -12.15
N GLU A 49 14.88 -5.59 -12.58
CA GLU A 49 14.39 -6.92 -13.00
C GLU A 49 13.48 -7.60 -11.96
N GLN A 50 13.78 -7.44 -10.67
CA GLN A 50 12.95 -7.97 -9.57
C GLN A 50 11.50 -7.46 -9.58
N TYR A 51 11.25 -6.33 -10.22
CA TYR A 51 9.94 -5.70 -10.38
C TYR A 51 9.44 -5.75 -11.83
N ALA A 52 10.22 -6.28 -12.78
CA ALA A 52 9.84 -6.35 -14.18
C ALA A 52 8.56 -7.20 -14.37
N ASP A 53 8.47 -8.36 -13.72
CA ASP A 53 7.27 -9.22 -13.76
C ASP A 53 6.03 -8.54 -13.17
N LEU A 54 6.23 -7.73 -12.12
CA LEU A 54 5.14 -6.99 -11.48
C LEU A 54 4.69 -5.83 -12.37
N ALA A 55 5.63 -5.09 -12.95
CA ALA A 55 5.35 -4.04 -13.91
C ALA A 55 4.62 -4.61 -15.14
N ALA A 56 5.09 -5.73 -15.69
CA ALA A 56 4.44 -6.41 -16.82
C ALA A 56 2.97 -6.75 -16.53
N ARG A 57 2.65 -7.23 -15.32
CA ARG A 57 1.26 -7.54 -14.93
C ARG A 57 0.33 -6.32 -14.94
N TYR A 58 0.87 -5.14 -14.61
CA TYR A 58 0.11 -3.89 -14.53
C TYR A 58 0.37 -2.96 -15.71
N ASN A 59 1.16 -3.38 -16.70
CA ASN A 59 1.27 -2.67 -17.95
C ASN A 59 -0.10 -2.75 -18.63
N GLU A 60 -0.69 -1.58 -18.87
CA GLU A 60 -2.05 -1.45 -19.41
C GLU A 60 -2.24 -2.19 -20.76
N ASP A 61 -1.15 -2.42 -21.49
CA ASP A 61 -1.16 -3.09 -22.78
C ASP A 61 -1.39 -4.63 -22.71
N ASP A 62 -1.11 -5.28 -21.57
CA ASP A 62 -1.16 -6.75 -21.41
C ASP A 62 -2.31 -7.24 -20.50
N ILE A 63 -3.31 -6.39 -20.21
CA ILE A 63 -4.44 -6.76 -19.35
C ILE A 63 -5.30 -7.84 -20.04
N VAL A 64 -5.07 -9.11 -19.69
CA VAL A 64 -5.94 -10.23 -20.09
C VAL A 64 -7.23 -10.17 -19.26
N PRO A 65 -8.42 -10.06 -19.86
CA PRO A 65 -9.66 -10.01 -19.11
C PRO A 65 -9.86 -11.32 -18.34
N HIS A 66 -10.01 -11.21 -17.01
CA HIS A 66 -10.30 -12.34 -16.14
C HIS A 66 -11.74 -12.80 -16.39
N ASN A 67 -11.91 -13.98 -16.99
CA ASN A 67 -13.22 -14.61 -17.18
C ASN A 67 -13.64 -15.30 -15.88
N ALA A 68 -14.86 -15.01 -15.41
CA ALA A 68 -15.38 -15.47 -14.12
C ALA A 68 -15.83 -16.95 -14.09
N ASP A 69 -15.51 -17.73 -15.14
CA ASP A 69 -15.96 -19.11 -15.29
C ASP A 69 -15.03 -20.16 -14.64
N ASP A 70 -13.88 -19.74 -14.07
CA ASP A 70 -12.86 -20.64 -13.49
C ASP A 70 -13.08 -20.99 -11.99
N ASP A 71 -14.15 -20.50 -11.34
CA ASP A 71 -14.37 -20.68 -9.90
C ASP A 71 -15.09 -22.00 -9.49
N GLU A 72 -15.43 -22.89 -10.42
CA GLU A 72 -16.27 -24.08 -10.15
C GLU A 72 -15.54 -25.32 -9.60
N ASP A 73 -14.20 -25.32 -9.51
CA ASP A 73 -13.42 -26.53 -9.15
C ASP A 73 -13.04 -26.68 -7.67
N TYR A 74 -13.56 -25.84 -6.77
CA TYR A 74 -13.35 -25.98 -5.33
C TYR A 74 -14.64 -26.28 -4.57
N ARG A 75 -15.11 -27.52 -4.66
CA ARG A 75 -16.14 -28.08 -3.76
C ARG A 75 -15.70 -29.38 -3.10
#